data_AF-A0A7S1T9K4-F1
#
_entry.id   AF-A0A7S1T9K4-F1
#
_cell.length_a   1.000
_cell.length_b   1.000
_cell.length_c   1.000
_cell.angle_alpha   90.00
_cell.angle_beta   90.00
_cell.angle_gamma   90.00
#
_symmetry.space_group_name_H-M   'P 1'
#
loop_
_entity.id
_entity.type
_entity.pdbx_description
1 polymer ?
#
loop_
_entity_poly.entity_id
_entity_poly.type
_entity_poly.pdbx_seq_one_letter_code
_entity_poly.pdbx_strand_id
1 'polypeptide(L)'
;TDVSARFQAIQDRLLQRPTSTEAMNALETFMESAAADLEELDAEIEESVLEYTALDGSGFHQPDDAFELYWGMRNWPATIAATMEDTRRMLARSHAEYLEELKLNQSRLLEDMEMLRTEVEQFVELGEMEAVDERLAIVQDIEDRLRKYEELAELYNNREEIFELPRTEYDQVDAIRKIFEPYANLWKICGEFTRMLPEWMDGPFPEIDADALA
;
A
#
# COMPACT_ATOMS: atom_id res chain seq x y z
N THR A 1 -11.91 -21.01 -28.03
CA THR A 1 -11.68 -22.13 -27.09
C THR A 1 -11.29 -21.55 -25.74
N ASP A 2 -11.50 -22.31 -24.68
CA ASP A 2 -11.13 -21.94 -23.30
C ASP A 2 -9.63 -21.58 -23.20
N VAL A 3 -8.78 -22.31 -23.94
CA VAL A 3 -7.32 -22.11 -24.02
C VAL A 3 -6.91 -20.70 -24.44
N SER A 4 -7.46 -20.17 -25.55
CA SER A 4 -7.12 -18.81 -26.01
C SER A 4 -7.57 -17.74 -25.02
N ALA A 5 -8.69 -17.95 -24.32
CA ALA A 5 -9.15 -17.01 -23.30
C ALA A 5 -8.24 -17.01 -22.07
N ARG A 6 -7.73 -18.18 -21.65
CA ARG A 6 -6.74 -18.31 -20.57
C ARG A 6 -5.42 -17.60 -20.93
N PHE A 7 -4.91 -17.80 -22.15
CA PHE A 7 -3.73 -17.06 -22.62
C PHE A 7 -3.95 -15.55 -22.65
N GLN A 8 -5.11 -15.11 -23.13
CA GLN A 8 -5.44 -13.68 -23.15
C GLN A 8 -5.52 -13.09 -21.74
N ALA A 9 -6.10 -13.79 -20.77
CA ALA A 9 -6.14 -13.34 -19.38
C ALA A 9 -4.73 -13.22 -18.77
N ILE A 10 -3.83 -14.15 -19.08
CA ILE A 10 -2.41 -14.06 -18.68
C ILE A 10 -1.76 -12.84 -19.32
N GLN A 11 -1.95 -12.64 -20.63
CA GLN A 11 -1.40 -11.48 -21.35
C GLN A 11 -1.87 -10.16 -20.76
N ASP A 12 -3.19 -10.02 -20.55
CA ASP A 12 -3.79 -8.80 -20.01
C ASP A 12 -3.21 -8.44 -18.65
N ARG A 13 -2.92 -9.44 -17.80
CA ARG A 13 -2.28 -9.24 -16.51
C ARG A 13 -0.81 -8.86 -16.64
N LEU A 14 -0.04 -9.50 -17.54
CA LEU A 14 1.37 -9.17 -17.79
C LEU A 14 1.58 -7.75 -18.32
N LEU A 15 0.60 -7.21 -19.06
CA LEU A 15 0.64 -5.87 -19.62
C LEU A 15 0.29 -4.76 -18.61
N GLN A 16 -0.21 -5.12 -17.42
CA GLN A 16 -0.48 -4.15 -16.36
C GLN A 16 0.83 -3.58 -15.83
N ARG A 17 0.93 -2.25 -15.81
CA ARG A 17 2.04 -1.57 -15.15
C ARG A 17 1.78 -1.50 -13.65
N PRO A 18 2.73 -1.91 -12.80
CA PRO A 18 2.59 -1.75 -11.37
C PRO A 18 2.52 -0.26 -11.03
N THR A 19 1.65 0.07 -10.08
CA THR A 19 1.44 1.43 -9.58
C THR A 19 1.98 1.63 -8.16
N SER A 20 2.50 0.56 -7.55
CA SER A 20 3.12 0.57 -6.23
C SER A 20 4.12 -0.58 -6.08
N THR A 21 4.93 -0.55 -5.03
CA THR A 21 5.85 -1.64 -4.65
C THR A 21 5.10 -2.97 -4.46
N GLU A 22 3.92 -2.94 -3.84
CA GLU A 22 3.10 -4.12 -3.58
C GLU A 22 2.51 -4.68 -4.89
N ALA A 23 2.07 -3.80 -5.80
CA ALA A 23 1.60 -4.21 -7.13
C ALA A 23 2.72 -4.81 -7.98
N MET A 24 3.95 -4.27 -7.86
CA MET A 24 5.14 -4.81 -8.51
C MET A 24 5.44 -6.22 -8.01
N ASN A 25 5.52 -6.40 -6.69
CA ASN A 25 5.75 -7.72 -6.08
C ASN A 25 4.67 -8.74 -6.46
N ALA A 26 3.39 -8.32 -6.45
CA ALA A 26 2.29 -9.18 -6.86
C ALA A 26 2.38 -9.61 -8.33
N LEU A 27 2.92 -8.75 -9.21
CA LEU A 27 3.14 -9.08 -10.61
C LEU A 27 4.37 -9.99 -10.79
N GLU A 28 5.43 -9.81 -10.00
CA GLU A 28 6.58 -10.72 -9.96
C GLU A 28 6.17 -12.13 -9.52
N THR A 29 5.43 -12.25 -8.41
CA THR A 29 4.89 -13.54 -7.94
C THR A 29 3.97 -14.18 -8.97
N PHE A 30 3.16 -13.38 -9.67
CA PHE A 30 2.32 -13.89 -10.76
C PHE A 30 3.15 -14.43 -11.93
N MET A 31 4.23 -13.75 -12.32
CA MET A 31 5.12 -14.25 -13.38
C MET A 31 5.76 -15.59 -13.01
N GLU A 32 6.10 -15.78 -11.73
CA GLU A 32 6.65 -17.05 -11.24
C GLU A 32 5.60 -18.16 -11.25
N SER A 33 4.37 -17.89 -10.82
CA SER A 33 3.30 -18.88 -10.83
C SER A 33 2.77 -19.19 -12.22
N ALA A 34 2.75 -18.20 -13.12
CA ALA A 34 2.24 -18.34 -14.49
C ALA A 34 3.06 -19.33 -15.33
N ALA A 35 4.32 -19.61 -14.94
CA ALA A 35 5.13 -20.61 -15.64
C ALA A 35 4.50 -22.01 -15.65
N ALA A 36 3.86 -22.41 -14.54
CA ALA A 36 3.16 -23.69 -14.45
C ALA A 36 1.87 -23.70 -15.30
N ASP A 37 1.10 -22.60 -15.26
CA ASP A 37 -0.11 -22.46 -16.08
C ASP A 37 0.20 -22.50 -17.58
N LEU A 38 1.34 -21.93 -18.00
CA LEU A 38 1.78 -21.95 -19.38
C LEU A 38 2.20 -23.34 -19.84
N GLU A 39 2.84 -24.14 -18.98
CA GLU A 39 3.19 -25.53 -19.29
C GLU A 39 1.94 -26.40 -19.50
N GLU A 40 0.90 -26.22 -18.68
CA GLU A 40 -0.38 -26.89 -18.87
C GLU A 40 -1.06 -26.47 -20.19
N LEU A 41 -1.10 -25.16 -20.47
CA LEU A 41 -1.68 -24.64 -21.70
C LEU A 41 -0.93 -25.09 -22.96
N ASP A 42 0.40 -25.22 -22.91
CA ASP A 42 1.21 -25.76 -23.99
C ASP A 42 0.87 -27.24 -24.26
N ALA A 43 0.65 -28.04 -23.23
CA ALA A 43 0.21 -29.44 -23.38
C ALA A 43 -1.19 -29.53 -24.03
N GLU A 44 -2.13 -28.66 -23.65
CA GLU A 44 -3.46 -28.57 -24.29
C GLU A 44 -3.37 -28.14 -25.76
N ILE A 45 -2.40 -27.27 -26.11
CA ILE A 45 -2.09 -26.95 -27.50
C ILE A 45 -1.59 -28.20 -28.24
N GLU A 46 -0.65 -28.96 -27.67
CA GLU A 46 -0.12 -30.17 -28.30
C GLU A 46 -1.19 -31.24 -28.58
N GLU A 47 -2.13 -31.44 -27.64
CA GLU A 47 -3.28 -32.32 -27.85
C GLU A 47 -4.16 -31.83 -29.02
N SER A 48 -4.48 -30.54 -29.05
CA SER A 48 -5.26 -29.92 -30.13
C SER A 48 -4.56 -30.03 -31.50
N VAL A 49 -3.23 -29.96 -31.53
CA VAL A 49 -2.42 -30.18 -32.73
C VAL A 49 -2.51 -31.63 -33.22
N LEU A 50 -2.47 -32.60 -32.31
CA LEU A 50 -2.60 -34.01 -32.66
C LEU A 50 -3.98 -34.34 -33.25
N GLU A 51 -5.06 -33.80 -32.65
CA GLU A 51 -6.41 -33.93 -33.18
C GLU A 51 -6.56 -33.28 -34.56
N TYR A 52 -6.08 -32.05 -34.71
CA TYR A 52 -6.18 -31.31 -35.97
C TYR A 52 -5.43 -32.03 -37.10
N THR A 53 -4.20 -32.50 -36.85
CA THR A 53 -3.40 -33.23 -37.85
C THR A 53 -4.01 -34.57 -38.24
N ALA A 54 -4.65 -35.28 -37.31
CA ALA A 54 -5.37 -36.51 -37.60
C ALA A 54 -6.60 -36.26 -38.51
N LEU A 55 -7.33 -35.17 -38.27
CA LEU A 55 -8.47 -34.76 -39.09
C LEU A 55 -8.04 -34.34 -40.51
N ASP A 56 -6.99 -33.53 -40.63
CA ASP A 56 -6.44 -33.10 -41.93
C ASP A 56 -5.99 -34.32 -42.77
N GLY A 57 -5.27 -35.27 -42.15
CA GLY A 57 -4.83 -36.51 -42.81
C GLY A 57 -5.97 -37.45 -43.24
N SER A 58 -7.18 -37.29 -42.69
CA SER A 58 -8.36 -38.08 -43.06
C SER A 58 -9.12 -37.52 -44.28
N GLY A 59 -8.70 -36.38 -44.83
CA GLY A 59 -9.29 -35.77 -46.03
C GLY A 59 -10.61 -35.04 -45.80
N PHE A 60 -10.96 -34.76 -44.53
CA PHE A 60 -12.11 -33.92 -44.20
C PHE A 60 -11.79 -32.45 -44.45
N HIS A 61 -12.69 -31.74 -45.14
CA HIS A 61 -12.56 -30.29 -45.33
C HIS A 61 -12.89 -29.57 -44.01
N GLN A 62 -11.90 -28.88 -43.45
CA GLN A 62 -12.09 -28.07 -42.25
C GLN A 62 -12.57 -26.65 -42.62
N PRO A 63 -13.51 -26.09 -41.85
CA PRO A 63 -13.93 -24.70 -41.98
C PRO A 63 -12.79 -23.69 -41.81
N ASP A 64 -12.84 -22.55 -42.52
CA ASP A 64 -11.81 -21.50 -42.47
C ASP A 64 -11.66 -20.87 -41.06
N ASP A 65 -12.74 -20.81 -40.27
CA ASP A 65 -12.72 -20.31 -38.89
C ASP A 65 -11.96 -21.24 -37.93
N ALA A 66 -12.03 -22.56 -38.14
CA ALA A 66 -11.24 -23.54 -37.39
C ALA A 66 -9.74 -23.43 -37.71
N PHE A 67 -9.40 -23.12 -38.96
CA PHE A 67 -8.02 -22.88 -39.38
C PHE A 67 -7.44 -21.63 -38.69
N GLU A 68 -8.16 -20.50 -38.74
CA GLU A 68 -7.71 -19.26 -38.08
C GLU A 68 -7.56 -19.44 -36.56
N LEU A 69 -8.51 -20.13 -35.92
CA LEU A 69 -8.45 -20.43 -34.49
C LEU A 69 -7.25 -21.30 -34.12
N TYR A 70 -6.95 -22.33 -34.91
CA TYR A 70 -5.81 -23.23 -34.69
C TYR A 70 -4.47 -22.49 -34.80
N TRP A 71 -4.28 -21.70 -35.86
CA TRP A 71 -3.05 -20.94 -36.03
C TRP A 71 -2.91 -19.80 -35.02
N GLY A 72 -4.01 -19.16 -34.63
CA GLY A 72 -4.04 -18.21 -33.52
C GLY A 72 -3.63 -18.87 -32.20
N MET A 73 -4.17 -20.05 -31.91
CA MET A 73 -3.85 -20.84 -30.73
C MET A 73 -2.37 -21.19 -30.64
N ARG A 74 -1.77 -21.62 -31.75
CA ARG A 74 -0.35 -21.98 -31.84
C ARG A 74 0.61 -20.79 -31.70
N ASN A 75 0.14 -19.56 -31.92
CA ASN A 75 0.97 -18.36 -31.79
C ASN A 75 1.04 -17.82 -30.35
N TRP A 76 0.07 -18.16 -29.50
CA TRP A 76 0.01 -17.67 -28.12
C TRP A 76 1.29 -17.91 -27.30
N PRO A 77 1.94 -19.09 -27.32
CA PRO A 77 3.14 -19.32 -26.51
C PRO A 77 4.27 -18.33 -26.85
N ALA A 78 4.50 -18.09 -28.14
CA ALA A 78 5.50 -17.13 -28.60
C ALA A 78 5.12 -15.69 -28.20
N THR A 79 3.83 -15.32 -28.33
CA THR A 79 3.33 -14.01 -27.92
C THR A 79 3.47 -13.77 -26.42
N ILE A 80 3.14 -14.76 -25.58
CA ILE A 80 3.28 -14.65 -24.13
C ILE A 80 4.75 -14.62 -23.73
N ALA A 81 5.61 -15.46 -24.31
CA ALA A 81 7.04 -15.43 -24.01
C ALA A 81 7.66 -14.05 -24.30
N ALA A 82 7.28 -13.43 -25.43
CA ALA A 82 7.70 -12.06 -25.75
C ALA A 82 7.15 -11.03 -24.74
N THR A 83 5.88 -11.17 -24.35
CA THR A 83 5.23 -10.29 -23.36
C THR A 83 5.90 -10.42 -21.98
N MET A 84 6.22 -11.65 -21.53
CA MET A 84 6.92 -11.89 -20.27
C MET A 84 8.31 -11.26 -20.25
N GLU A 85 9.06 -11.33 -21.35
CA GLU A 85 10.37 -10.67 -21.44
C GLU A 85 10.25 -9.15 -21.34
N ASP A 86 9.26 -8.56 -22.02
CA ASP A 86 8.98 -7.13 -21.90
C ASP A 86 8.52 -6.73 -20.49
N THR A 87 7.67 -7.54 -19.85
CA THR A 87 7.25 -7.34 -18.46
C THR A 87 8.43 -7.46 -17.50
N ARG A 88 9.35 -8.42 -17.69
CA ARG A 88 10.57 -8.57 -16.88
C ARG A 88 11.47 -7.33 -16.96
N ARG A 89 11.64 -6.76 -18.15
CA ARG A 89 12.39 -5.50 -18.35
C ARG A 89 11.69 -4.30 -17.73
N MET A 90 10.36 -4.28 -17.75
CA MET A 90 9.57 -3.25 -17.08
C MET A 90 9.72 -3.36 -15.56
N LEU A 91 9.53 -4.55 -14.99
CA LEU A 91 9.67 -4.81 -13.56
C LEU A 91 11.07 -4.45 -13.05
N ALA A 92 12.14 -4.80 -13.77
CA ALA A 92 13.50 -4.42 -13.39
C ALA A 92 13.71 -2.90 -13.28
N ARG A 93 13.03 -2.11 -14.14
CA ARG A 93 13.06 -0.64 -14.05
C ARG A 93 12.23 -0.14 -12.88
N SER A 94 10.99 -0.62 -12.75
CA SER A 94 10.11 -0.25 -11.64
C SER A 94 10.71 -0.62 -10.28
N HIS A 95 11.43 -1.73 -10.18
CA HIS A 95 12.15 -2.13 -8.98
C HIS A 95 13.21 -1.10 -8.60
N ALA A 96 14.02 -0.62 -9.55
CA ALA A 96 15.01 0.42 -9.28
C ALA A 96 14.35 1.74 -8.85
N GLU A 97 13.29 2.15 -9.56
CA GLU A 97 12.51 3.37 -9.28
C GLU A 97 11.89 3.33 -7.87
N TYR A 98 11.17 2.26 -7.52
CA TYR A 98 10.51 2.13 -6.22
C TYR A 98 11.50 1.95 -5.06
N LEU A 99 12.65 1.33 -5.30
CA LEU A 99 13.71 1.24 -4.29
C LEU A 99 14.32 2.62 -3.99
N GLU A 100 14.54 3.44 -5.02
CA GLU A 100 14.99 4.82 -4.84
C GLU A 100 13.93 5.68 -4.14
N GLU A 101 12.66 5.53 -4.54
CA GLU A 101 11.53 6.21 -3.92
C GLU A 101 11.40 5.85 -2.42
N LEU A 102 11.53 4.55 -2.07
CA LEU A 102 11.50 4.09 -0.69
C LEU A 102 12.57 4.80 0.15
N LYS A 103 13.82 4.79 -0.32
CA LYS A 103 14.94 5.44 0.39
C LYS A 103 14.72 6.94 0.58
N LEU A 104 14.23 7.63 -0.44
CA LEU A 104 13.93 9.05 -0.37
C LEU A 104 12.80 9.32 0.64
N ASN A 105 11.74 8.53 0.61
CA ASN A 105 10.60 8.65 1.50
C ASN A 105 10.97 8.35 2.96
N GLN A 106 11.85 7.39 3.22
CA GLN A 106 12.38 7.12 4.55
C GLN A 106 13.23 8.29 5.08
N SER A 107 14.10 8.86 4.24
CA SER A 107 14.89 10.06 4.61
C SER A 107 13.98 11.22 4.98
N ARG A 108 12.96 11.48 4.15
CA ARG A 108 11.97 12.53 4.41
C ARG A 108 11.21 12.30 5.69
N LEU A 109 10.80 11.06 5.96
CA LEU A 109 10.10 10.72 7.20
C LEU A 109 10.94 11.00 8.44
N LEU A 110 12.24 10.70 8.40
CA LEU A 110 13.17 11.03 9.49
C LEU A 110 13.33 12.54 9.67
N GLU A 111 13.42 13.31 8.58
CA GLU A 111 13.45 14.78 8.62
C GLU A 111 12.15 15.35 9.21
N ASP A 112 11.00 14.81 8.79
CA ASP A 112 9.67 15.20 9.27
C ASP A 112 9.51 14.92 10.77
N MET A 113 10.00 13.77 11.26
CA MET A 113 10.02 13.43 12.69
C MET A 113 10.92 14.40 13.48
N GLU A 114 12.08 14.77 12.94
CA GLU A 114 13.00 15.72 13.57
C GLU A 114 12.39 17.13 13.67
N MET A 115 11.70 17.57 12.62
CA MET A 115 10.93 18.82 12.63
C MET A 115 9.81 18.77 13.69
N LEU A 116 9.02 17.68 13.70
CA LEU A 116 7.96 17.52 14.70
C LEU A 116 8.51 17.49 16.12
N ARG A 117 9.66 16.87 16.37
CA ARG A 117 10.32 16.90 17.68
C ARG A 117 10.61 18.34 18.12
N THR A 118 11.18 19.14 17.21
CA THR A 118 11.48 20.55 17.48
C THR A 118 10.22 21.35 17.77
N GLU A 119 9.12 21.09 17.04
CA GLU A 119 7.83 21.72 17.28
C GLU A 119 7.25 21.32 18.65
N VAL A 120 7.35 20.05 19.03
CA VAL A 120 6.94 19.56 20.36
C VAL A 120 7.75 20.23 21.47
N GLU A 121 9.06 20.37 21.30
CA GLU A 121 9.92 21.07 22.26
C GLU A 121 9.54 22.56 22.42
N GLN A 122 9.11 23.22 21.35
CA GLN A 122 8.59 24.60 21.41
C GLN A 122 7.17 24.65 22.01
N PHE A 123 6.35 23.64 21.76
CA PHE A 123 5.00 23.55 22.32
C PHE A 123 4.98 23.45 23.85
N VAL A 124 6.03 22.86 24.44
CA VAL A 124 6.25 22.71 25.88
C VAL A 124 6.31 24.06 26.63
N GLU A 125 6.49 25.18 25.94
CA GLU A 125 6.47 26.51 26.58
C GLU A 125 5.08 26.86 27.15
N LEU A 126 5.08 27.40 28.39
CA LEU A 126 3.87 27.76 29.13
C LEU A 126 3.04 28.81 28.37
N GLY A 127 1.79 28.47 28.06
CA GLY A 127 0.80 29.38 27.46
C GLY A 127 -0.24 29.88 28.46
N GLU A 128 -0.94 30.96 28.11
CA GLU A 128 -2.07 31.49 28.89
C GLU A 128 -3.35 30.65 28.67
N MET A 129 -4.24 30.59 29.67
CA MET A 129 -5.48 29.79 29.59
C MET A 129 -6.46 30.31 28.54
N GLU A 130 -6.35 31.57 28.16
CA GLU A 130 -7.12 32.20 27.10
C GLU A 130 -6.80 31.60 25.71
N ALA A 131 -5.66 30.91 25.57
CA ALA A 131 -5.22 30.25 24.33
C ALA A 131 -5.61 28.77 24.25
N VAL A 132 -6.47 28.26 25.15
CA VAL A 132 -6.82 26.83 25.24
C VAL A 132 -7.31 26.24 23.90
N ASP A 133 -8.20 26.92 23.17
CA ASP A 133 -8.71 26.40 21.90
C ASP A 133 -7.63 26.29 20.82
N GLU A 134 -6.72 27.27 20.75
CA GLU A 134 -5.57 27.25 19.84
C GLU A 134 -4.62 26.09 20.20
N ARG A 135 -4.32 25.94 21.49
CA ARG A 135 -3.44 24.87 21.98
C ARG A 135 -4.02 23.49 21.74
N LEU A 136 -5.33 23.30 21.91
CA LEU A 136 -6.02 22.05 21.57
C LEU A 136 -5.95 21.72 20.08
N ALA A 137 -6.05 22.72 19.20
CA ALA A 137 -5.89 22.51 17.76
C ALA A 137 -4.48 22.04 17.41
N ILE A 138 -3.44 22.64 18.01
CA ILE A 138 -2.05 22.20 17.85
C ILE A 138 -1.88 20.77 18.39
N VAL A 139 -2.51 20.46 19.53
CA VAL A 139 -2.45 19.11 20.09
C VAL A 139 -3.00 18.08 19.11
N GLN A 140 -4.15 18.35 18.52
CA GLN A 140 -4.77 17.47 17.53
C GLN A 140 -3.87 17.28 16.29
N ASP A 141 -3.26 18.36 15.78
CA ASP A 141 -2.34 18.29 14.63
C ASP A 141 -1.13 17.40 14.92
N ILE A 142 -0.49 17.57 16.07
CA ILE A 142 0.66 16.77 16.48
C ILE A 142 0.27 15.29 16.64
N GLU A 143 -0.88 15.00 17.26
CA GLU A 143 -1.37 13.61 17.41
C GLU A 143 -1.65 12.94 16.07
N ASP A 144 -2.24 13.67 15.12
CA ASP A 144 -2.53 13.17 13.78
C ASP A 144 -1.26 12.95 12.96
N ARG A 145 -0.25 13.82 13.09
CA ARG A 145 1.07 13.63 12.46
C ARG A 145 1.83 12.44 13.04
N LEU A 146 1.82 12.27 14.37
CA LEU A 146 2.44 11.09 15.01
C LEU A 146 1.83 9.78 14.50
N ARG A 147 0.49 9.72 14.42
CA ARG A 147 -0.22 8.55 13.87
C ARG A 147 0.14 8.30 12.41
N LYS A 148 0.16 9.35 11.59
CA LYS A 148 0.57 9.26 10.18
C LYS A 148 2.01 8.75 10.03
N TYR A 149 2.94 9.21 10.87
CA TYR A 149 4.33 8.76 10.83
C TYR A 149 4.47 7.29 11.23
N GLU A 150 3.66 6.81 12.16
CA GLU A 150 3.58 5.39 12.55
C GLU A 150 3.07 4.53 11.38
N GLU A 151 1.98 4.94 10.72
CA GLU A 151 1.45 4.27 9.52
C GLU A 151 2.47 4.24 8.37
N LEU A 152 3.20 5.33 8.15
CA LEU A 152 4.26 5.40 7.13
C LEU A 152 5.46 4.52 7.49
N ALA A 153 5.86 4.48 8.76
CA ALA A 153 6.93 3.61 9.23
C ALA A 153 6.59 2.12 9.00
N GLU A 154 5.34 1.71 9.29
CA GLU A 154 4.88 0.35 9.01
C GLU A 154 4.85 0.07 7.50
N LEU A 155 4.31 1.00 6.69
CA LEU A 155 4.30 0.87 5.23
C LEU A 155 5.72 0.69 4.66
N TYR A 156 6.69 1.49 5.11
CA TYR A 156 8.06 1.38 4.63
C TYR A 156 8.73 0.09 5.07
N ASN A 157 8.49 -0.37 6.31
CA ASN A 157 8.97 -1.66 6.79
C ASN A 157 8.42 -2.83 5.97
N ASN A 158 7.15 -2.78 5.57
CA ASN A 158 6.56 -3.80 4.69
C ASN A 158 7.20 -3.78 3.29
N ARG A 159 7.58 -2.60 2.79
CA ARG A 159 8.29 -2.47 1.51
C ARG A 159 9.75 -2.91 1.60
N GLU A 160 10.41 -2.68 2.72
CA GLU A 160 11.74 -3.22 3.00
C GLU A 160 11.74 -4.75 2.92
N GLU A 161 10.71 -5.41 3.48
CA GLU A 161 10.56 -6.86 3.37
C GLU A 161 10.45 -7.33 1.91
N ILE A 162 9.65 -6.64 1.09
CA ILE A 162 9.52 -6.92 -0.35
C ILE A 162 10.89 -6.82 -1.06
N PHE A 163 11.72 -5.85 -0.68
CA PHE A 163 13.05 -5.65 -1.24
C PHE A 163 14.16 -6.44 -0.52
N GLU A 164 13.80 -7.32 0.42
CA GLU A 164 14.72 -8.09 1.25
C GLU A 164 15.75 -7.22 2.01
N LEU A 165 15.34 -6.01 2.39
CA LEU A 165 16.15 -5.08 3.17
C LEU A 165 15.99 -5.34 4.67
N PRO A 166 17.00 -4.99 5.49
CA PRO A 166 16.83 -4.96 6.94
C PRO A 166 15.72 -4.00 7.33
N ARG A 167 14.87 -4.43 8.28
CA ARG A 167 13.81 -3.58 8.83
C ARG A 167 14.39 -2.37 9.57
N THR A 168 13.89 -1.18 9.26
CA THR A 168 14.27 0.06 9.95
C THR A 168 13.49 0.24 11.26
N GLU A 169 14.19 0.66 12.30
CA GLU A 169 13.60 1.02 13.60
C GLU A 169 13.33 2.53 13.64
N TYR A 170 12.09 2.90 14.01
CA TYR A 170 11.60 4.29 14.04
C TYR A 170 11.27 4.74 15.48
N ASP A 171 12.20 4.53 16.41
CA ASP A 171 12.05 4.86 17.83
C ASP A 171 11.74 6.36 18.10
N GLN A 172 12.00 7.23 17.13
CA GLN A 172 11.74 8.67 17.23
C GLN A 172 10.25 8.96 17.44
N VAL A 173 9.33 8.18 16.85
CA VAL A 173 7.88 8.40 17.02
C VAL A 173 7.47 8.23 18.48
N ASP A 174 7.90 7.13 19.09
CA ASP A 174 7.61 6.84 20.51
C ASP A 174 8.32 7.83 21.44
N ALA A 175 9.54 8.24 21.11
CA ALA A 175 10.26 9.25 21.87
C ALA A 175 9.54 10.60 21.86
N ILE A 176 9.08 11.07 20.69
CA ILE A 176 8.32 12.33 20.57
C ILE A 176 6.99 12.21 21.32
N ARG A 177 6.26 11.10 21.12
CA ARG A 177 4.99 10.83 21.79
C ARG A 177 5.13 10.90 23.31
N LYS A 178 6.17 10.28 23.87
CA LYS A 178 6.45 10.28 25.31
C LYS A 178 6.75 11.67 25.88
N ILE A 179 7.43 12.53 25.11
CA ILE A 179 7.69 13.92 25.52
C ILE A 179 6.40 14.74 25.46
N PHE A 180 5.60 14.54 24.42
CA PHE A 180 4.42 15.33 24.12
C PHE A 180 3.19 15.01 24.99
N GLU A 181 2.98 13.75 25.33
CA GLU A 181 1.78 13.23 26.00
C GLU A 181 1.39 14.01 27.29
N PRO A 182 2.31 14.33 28.23
CA PRO A 182 1.93 15.07 29.43
C PRO A 182 1.36 16.47 29.13
N TYR A 183 1.88 17.14 28.09
CA TYR A 183 1.43 18.48 27.69
C TYR A 183 0.11 18.42 26.93
N ALA A 184 -0.05 17.43 26.06
CA ALA A 184 -1.32 17.16 25.40
C ALA A 184 -2.44 16.94 26.43
N ASN A 185 -2.19 16.10 27.44
CA ASN A 185 -3.13 15.81 28.50
C ASN A 185 -3.46 17.04 29.34
N LEU A 186 -2.46 17.87 29.68
CA LEU A 186 -2.69 19.12 30.39
C LEU A 186 -3.65 20.04 29.62
N TRP A 187 -3.40 20.29 28.35
CA TRP A 187 -4.26 21.17 27.55
C TRP A 187 -5.66 20.60 27.32
N LYS A 188 -5.78 19.27 27.18
CA LYS A 188 -7.09 18.57 27.15
C LYS A 188 -7.87 18.82 28.43
N ILE A 189 -7.24 18.66 29.59
CA ILE A 189 -7.85 18.94 30.90
C ILE A 189 -8.22 20.43 31.03
N CYS A 190 -7.35 21.35 30.61
CA CYS A 190 -7.67 22.78 30.59
C CYS A 190 -8.88 23.08 29.69
N GLY A 191 -8.98 22.43 28.53
CA GLY A 191 -10.14 22.48 27.64
C GLY A 191 -11.44 22.05 28.29
N GLU A 192 -11.42 20.90 28.95
CA GLU A 192 -12.56 20.38 29.69
C GLU A 192 -12.95 21.33 30.84
N PHE A 193 -11.97 21.77 31.62
CA PHE A 193 -12.19 22.70 32.73
C PHE A 193 -12.82 24.02 32.26
N THR A 194 -12.29 24.64 31.20
CA THR A 194 -12.83 25.91 30.65
C THR A 194 -14.27 25.75 30.16
N ARG A 195 -14.65 24.56 29.66
CA ARG A 195 -16.02 24.27 29.22
C ARG A 195 -16.98 24.01 30.40
N MET A 196 -16.51 23.33 31.44
CA MET A 196 -17.31 22.99 32.62
C MET A 196 -17.46 24.16 33.60
N LEU A 197 -16.49 25.08 33.65
CA LEU A 197 -16.46 26.17 34.62
C LEU A 197 -17.73 27.05 34.61
N PRO A 198 -18.28 27.48 33.46
CA PRO A 198 -19.53 28.26 33.43
C PRO A 198 -20.73 27.47 33.96
N GLU A 199 -20.81 26.17 33.68
CA GLU A 199 -21.89 25.32 34.19
C GLU A 199 -21.80 25.13 35.70
N TRP A 200 -20.59 25.01 36.24
CA TRP A 200 -20.37 24.91 37.69
C TRP A 200 -20.61 26.23 38.42
N MET A 201 -20.27 27.36 37.81
CA MET A 201 -20.35 28.68 38.45
C MET A 201 -21.73 29.33 38.31
N ASP A 202 -22.37 29.17 37.15
CA ASP A 202 -23.60 29.87 36.79
C ASP A 202 -24.81 28.93 36.55
N GLY A 203 -24.61 27.60 36.65
CA GLY A 203 -25.65 26.60 36.49
C GLY A 203 -26.64 26.53 37.67
N PRO A 204 -27.83 25.94 37.48
CA PRO A 204 -28.80 25.76 38.55
C PRO A 204 -28.23 24.86 39.66
N PHE A 205 -28.15 25.38 40.89
CA PHE A 205 -27.59 24.66 42.05
C PHE A 205 -28.12 23.21 42.27
N PRO A 206 -29.40 22.87 42.00
CA PRO A 206 -29.88 21.49 42.15
C PRO A 206 -29.34 20.48 41.11
N GLU A 207 -28.75 20.96 40.01
CA GLU A 207 -28.23 20.13 38.91
C GLU A 207 -26.72 19.83 39.05
N ILE A 208 -26.05 20.43 40.04
CA ILE A 208 -24.64 20.19 40.33
C ILE A 208 -24.52 18.89 41.15
N ASP A 209 -24.09 17.82 40.51
CA ASP A 209 -23.78 16.55 41.18
C ASP A 209 -22.41 16.64 41.87
N ALA A 210 -22.43 16.87 43.18
CA ALA A 210 -21.23 16.97 44.01
C ALA A 210 -20.45 15.65 44.11
N ASP A 211 -21.10 14.49 43.92
CA ASP A 211 -20.47 13.17 44.00
C ASP A 211 -19.79 12.80 42.66
N ALA A 212 -20.20 13.41 41.54
CA ALA A 212 -19.55 13.27 40.23
C ALA A 212 -18.26 14.11 40.09
N LEU A 213 -18.00 15.02 41.03
CA LEU A 213 -16.83 15.91 41.07
C LEU A 213 -15.68 15.40 41.97
N ALA A 214 -15.84 14.21 42.56
CA ALA A 214 -14.87 13.56 43.47
C ALA A 214 -14.04 12.47 42.77
#